data_AF-A0A6C0TNE2-F1
#
_entry.id   AF-A0A6C0TNE2-F1
#
_cell.length_a   1.000
_cell.length_b   1.000
_cell.length_c   1.000
_cell.angle_alpha   90.00
_cell.angle_beta   90.00
_cell.angle_gamma   90.00
#
_symmetry.space_group_name_H-M   'P 1'
#
loop_
_entity.id
_entity.type
_entity.pdbx_description
1 polymer ?
#
loop_
_entity_poly.entity_id
_entity_poly.type
_entity_poly.pdbx_seq_one_letter_code
_entity_poly.pdbx_strand_id
1 'polypeptide(L)' 'MSYTIDRVIKDVDFEDVDRRARQALTDHGFGVLTEIDVKATMKKKLDKDE' A
#
# COMPACT_ATOMS: atom_id res chain seq x y z
N MET A 1 3.49 2.78 -23.65
CA MET A 1 2.40 2.35 -22.75
C MET A 1 3.00 2.23 -21.37
N SER A 2 2.46 2.93 -20.35
CA SER A 2 2.86 2.70 -18.97
C SER A 2 2.19 1.41 -18.47
N TYR A 3 2.93 0.60 -17.73
CA TYR A 3 2.42 -0.63 -17.11
C TYR A 3 1.84 -0.37 -15.71
N THR A 4 1.98 0.85 -15.20
CA THR A 4 1.64 1.25 -13.84
C THR A 4 0.94 2.59 -13.80
N ILE A 5 0.22 2.81 -12.69
CA ILE A 5 -0.26 4.12 -12.24
C ILE A 5 0.44 4.37 -10.91
N ASP A 6 1.42 5.27 -10.91
CA ASP A 6 2.21 5.61 -9.73
C ASP A 6 2.07 7.09 -9.38
N ARG A 7 2.15 7.39 -8.08
CA ARG A 7 2.18 8.74 -7.54
C ARG A 7 3.03 8.77 -6.30
N VAL A 8 4.02 9.67 -6.26
CA VAL A 8 4.86 9.90 -5.09
C VAL A 8 4.24 10.97 -4.20
N ILE A 9 4.03 10.66 -2.93
CA ILE A 9 3.61 11.62 -1.90
C ILE A 9 4.83 11.87 -1.01
N LYS A 10 5.26 13.13 -0.92
CA LYS A 10 6.39 13.56 -0.08
C LYS A 10 5.87 14.09 1.26
N ASP A 11 6.73 14.05 2.26
CA ASP A 11 6.52 14.71 3.57
C ASP A 11 5.30 14.19 4.35
N VAL A 12 4.94 12.92 4.18
CA VAL A 12 3.85 12.23 4.89
C VAL A 12 4.30 10.82 5.25
N ASP A 13 3.91 10.35 6.43
CA ASP A 13 4.19 8.99 6.89
C ASP A 13 3.41 7.93 6.10
N PHE A 14 3.94 6.71 6.04
CA PHE A 14 3.33 5.61 5.30
C PHE A 14 1.91 5.32 5.75
N GLU A 15 1.65 5.31 7.06
CA GLU A 15 0.31 5.05 7.63
C GLU A 15 -0.72 6.09 7.18
N ASP A 16 -0.32 7.35 7.10
CA ASP A 16 -1.19 8.42 6.62
C ASP A 16 -1.46 8.34 5.12
N VAL A 17 -0.44 7.95 4.33
CA VAL A 17 -0.61 7.70 2.89
C VAL A 17 -1.56 6.52 2.66
N ASP A 18 -1.39 5.42 3.39
CA ASP A 18 -2.24 4.24 3.30
C ASP A 18 -3.69 4.56 3.63
N ARG A 19 -3.94 5.24 4.76
CA ARG A 19 -5.28 5.69 5.16
C ARG A 19 -5.94 6.56 4.09
N ARG A 20 -5.21 7.53 3.53
CA ARG A 20 -5.72 8.43 2.47
C ARG A 20 -6.03 7.66 1.19
N ALA A 21 -5.19 6.70 0.81
CA ALA A 21 -5.41 5.88 -0.36
C ALA A 21 -6.69 5.03 -0.22
N ARG A 22 -6.89 4.41 0.95
CA ARG A 22 -8.11 3.64 1.24
C ARG A 22 -9.36 4.48 1.24
N GLN A 23 -9.30 5.67 1.83
CA GLN A 23 -10.42 6.60 1.83
C GLN A 23 -10.81 6.98 0.40
N ALA A 24 -9.83 7.37 -0.43
CA ALA A 24 -10.08 7.73 -1.82
C ALA A 24 -10.68 6.55 -2.62
N LEU A 25 -10.16 5.34 -2.44
CA LEU A 25 -10.73 4.14 -3.06
C LEU A 25 -12.18 3.93 -2.63
N THR A 26 -12.47 4.05 -1.33
CA THR A 26 -13.82 3.88 -0.76
C THR A 26 -14.79 4.94 -1.27
N ASP A 27 -14.36 6.21 -1.34
CA ASP A 27 -15.16 7.33 -1.87
C ASP A 27 -15.54 7.11 -3.34
N HIS A 28 -14.71 6.39 -4.08
CA HIS A 28 -14.96 5.96 -5.46
C HIS A 28 -15.65 4.59 -5.58
N GLY A 29 -16.08 3.99 -4.47
CA GLY A 29 -16.82 2.72 -4.45
C GLY A 29 -15.93 1.46 -4.55
N PHE A 30 -14.61 1.59 -4.39
CA PHE A 30 -13.67 0.48 -4.39
C PHE A 30 -13.35 0.05 -2.96
N GLY A 31 -13.83 -1.15 -2.59
CA GLY A 31 -13.48 -1.79 -1.32
C GLY A 31 -12.15 -2.56 -1.38
N VAL A 32 -11.34 -2.46 -0.33
CA VAL A 32 -10.14 -3.27 -0.17
C VAL A 32 -10.55 -4.63 0.42
N LEU A 33 -10.45 -5.70 -0.37
CA LEU A 33 -10.88 -7.05 0.04
C LEU A 33 -9.81 -7.81 0.85
N THR A 34 -8.54 -7.55 0.55
CA THR A 34 -7.42 -8.26 1.17
C THR A 34 -6.26 -7.33 1.33
N GLU A 35 -5.60 -7.43 2.48
CA GLU A 35 -4.37 -6.72 2.80
C GLU A 35 -3.29 -7.72 3.18
N ILE A 36 -2.10 -7.53 2.64
CA ILE A 36 -0.94 -8.35 2.94
C ILE A 36 0.23 -7.41 3.17
N ASP A 37 0.73 -7.38 4.41
CA ASP A 37 2.01 -6.77 4.69
C ASP A 37 3.11 -7.63 4.06
N VAL A 38 3.63 -7.17 2.92
CA VAL A 38 4.67 -7.86 2.17
C VAL A 38 5.96 -7.92 2.97
N LYS A 39 6.31 -6.86 3.73
CA LYS A 39 7.55 -6.81 4.52
C LYS A 39 7.51 -7.87 5.62
N ALA A 40 6.43 -7.91 6.41
CA ALA A 40 6.26 -8.91 7.46
C ALA A 40 6.15 -10.33 6.87
N THR A 41 5.46 -10.49 5.74
CA THR A 41 5.29 -11.80 5.09
C THR A 41 6.62 -12.35 4.55
N MET A 42 7.45 -11.49 3.95
CA MET A 42 8.76 -11.89 3.44
C MET A 42 9.73 -12.20 4.57
N LYS A 43 9.75 -11.40 5.65
CA LYS A 43 10.54 -11.70 6.85
C LYS A 43 10.19 -13.08 7.41
N LYS A 44 8.89 -13.36 7.59
CA LYS A 44 8.44 -14.66 8.12
C LYS A 44 8.80 -15.85 7.23
N LYS A 45 8.79 -15.67 5.90
CA LYS A 45 8.97 -16.77 4.95
C LYS A 45 10.42 -17.00 4.51
N LEU A 46 11.21 -15.93 4.46
CA LEU A 46 12.54 -15.94 3.85
C LEU A 46 13.65 -15.56 4.83
N ASP A 47 13.30 -15.15 6.06
CA ASP A 47 14.24 -14.67 7.09
C ASP A 47 15.17 -13.57 6.56
N LYS A 48 14.66 -12.79 5.59
CA LYS A 48 15.33 -11.63 5.02
C LYS A 48 14.76 -10.39 5.66
N ASP A 49 15.62 -9.67 6.37
CA ASP A 49 15.38 -8.29 6.74
C ASP A 49 15.74 -7.41 5.53
N GLU A 50 14.77 -6.62 5.07
CA GLU A 50 14.96 -5.49 4.16
C GLU A 50 15.24 -4.22 4.96
#